data_AF-A0A942U0T9-F1
#
_entry.id   AF-A0A942U0T9-F1
#
_cell.length_a   1.000
_cell.length_b   1.000
_cell.length_c   1.000
_cell.angle_alpha   90.00
_cell.angle_beta   90.00
_cell.angle_gamma   90.00
#
_symmetry.space_group_name_H-M   'P 1'
#
loop_
_entity.id
_entity.type
_entity.pdbx_description
1 polymer ?
#
loop_
_entity_poly.entity_id
_entity_poly.type
_entity_poly.pdbx_seq_one_letter_code
_entity_poly.pdbx_strand_id
1 'polypeptide(L)' 'MNREKKWKRFYLFLMIFFYGIFTPVSFAEWLFADGKFPYTVIIVGIALPAMRKNHLMKLQQQRN' A
#
# COMPACT_ATOMS: atom_id res chain seq x y z
N MET A 1 4.61 1.79 -23.66
CA MET A 1 3.87 1.17 -22.52
C MET A 1 3.27 2.28 -21.67
N ASN A 2 1.94 2.46 -21.70
CA ASN A 2 1.23 3.55 -21.01
C ASN A 2 1.71 3.66 -19.56
N ARG A 3 2.13 4.87 -19.12
CA ARG A 3 2.64 5.14 -17.76
C ARG A 3 1.70 4.56 -16.69
N GLU A 4 0.39 4.58 -16.93
CA GLU A 4 -0.64 3.96 -16.09
C GLU A 4 -0.44 2.45 -15.86
N LYS A 5 -0.06 1.67 -16.88
CA LYS A 5 0.18 0.21 -16.74
C LYS A 5 1.43 -0.06 -15.88
N LYS A 6 2.47 0.77 -15.97
CA LYS A 6 3.66 0.70 -15.11
C LYS A 6 3.29 0.98 -13.66
N TRP A 7 2.54 2.06 -13.41
CA TRP A 7 2.10 2.42 -12.06
C TRP A 7 1.15 1.41 -11.44
N LYS A 8 0.22 0.82 -12.21
CA LYS A 8 -0.63 -0.27 -11.73
C LYS A 8 0.18 -1.47 -11.24
N ARG A 9 1.24 -1.87 -11.97
CA ARG A 9 2.15 -2.93 -11.54
C ARG A 9 2.95 -2.55 -10.29
N PHE A 10 3.46 -1.31 -10.23
CA PHE A 10 4.16 -0.82 -9.05
C PHE A 10 3.29 -0.88 -7.79
N TYR A 11 2.04 -0.37 -7.88
CA TYR A 11 1.09 -0.47 -6.77
C TYR A 11 0.74 -1.91 -6.41
N LEU A 12 0.69 -2.83 -7.37
CA LEU A 12 0.48 -4.25 -7.08
C LEU A 12 1.63 -4.82 -6.22
N PHE A 13 2.87 -4.62 -6.63
CA PHE A 13 4.04 -5.08 -5.85
C PHE A 13 4.07 -4.46 -4.46
N LEU A 14 3.77 -3.16 -4.39
CA LEU A 14 3.76 -2.42 -3.12
C LEU A 14 2.63 -2.90 -2.20
N MET A 15 1.44 -3.19 -2.73
CA MET A 15 0.35 -3.81 -1.98
C MET A 15 0.73 -5.20 -1.47
N ILE A 16 1.35 -6.04 -2.30
CA ILE A 16 1.79 -7.38 -1.88
C ILE A 16 2.83 -7.29 -0.76
N PHE A 17 3.81 -6.39 -0.88
CA PHE A 17 4.80 -6.18 0.17
C PHE A 17 4.15 -5.72 1.49
N PHE A 18 3.28 -4.71 1.43
CA PHE A 18 2.67 -4.18 2.64
C PHE A 18 1.69 -5.16 3.29
N TYR A 19 0.78 -5.75 2.52
CA TYR A 19 -0.24 -6.65 3.07
C TYR A 19 0.27 -8.07 3.32
N GLY A 20 1.23 -8.54 2.51
CA GLY A 20 1.74 -9.92 2.59
C GLY A 20 2.97 -10.07 3.49
N ILE A 21 3.73 -9.00 3.74
CA ILE A 21 4.96 -9.07 4.55
C ILE A 21 4.87 -8.10 5.73
N PHE A 22 4.77 -6.79 5.46
CA PHE A 22 4.84 -5.78 6.52
C PHE A 22 3.73 -5.94 7.56
N THR A 23 2.47 -6.07 7.12
CA THR A 23 1.32 -6.26 8.01
C THR A 23 1.47 -7.52 8.87
N PRO A 24 1.71 -8.72 8.31
CA PRO A 24 1.94 -9.92 9.12
C PRO A 24 3.10 -9.80 10.10
N VAL A 25 4.23 -9.22 9.67
CA VAL A 25 5.41 -9.04 10.53
C VAL A 25 5.09 -8.10 11.68
N SER A 26 4.47 -6.95 11.43
CA SER A 26 4.10 -5.99 12.48
C SER A 26 3.05 -6.56 13.45
N PHE A 27 2.12 -7.39 12.96
CA PHE A 27 1.19 -8.10 13.84
C PHE A 27 1.88 -9.20 14.65
N ALA A 28 2.83 -9.93 14.06
CA ALA A 28 3.61 -10.94 14.77
C ALA A 28 4.49 -10.30 15.84
N GLU A 29 5.12 -9.16 15.55
CA GLU A 29 5.90 -8.39 16.52
C GLU A 29 5.03 -7.90 17.68
N TRP A 30 3.79 -7.48 17.42
CA TRP A 30 2.86 -7.08 18.47
C TRP A 30 2.35 -8.27 19.31
N LEU A 31 2.16 -9.44 18.71
CA LEU A 31 1.60 -10.62 19.41
C LEU A 31 2.66 -11.46 20.14
N PHE A 32 3.87 -11.54 19.60
CA PHE A 32 4.92 -12.46 20.06
C PHE A 32 6.14 -11.73 20.66
N ALA A 33 6.22 -10.41 20.56
CA ALA A 33 7.20 -9.59 21.26
C ALA A 33 6.49 -8.51 22.09
N ASP A 34 7.22 -7.83 22.98
CA ASP A 34 6.72 -6.67 23.75
C ASP A 34 6.54 -5.41 22.86
N GLY A 35 6.13 -5.63 21.60
CA GLY A 35 5.90 -4.60 20.60
C GLY A 35 4.65 -3.79 20.91
N LYS A 36 4.66 -2.51 20.52
CA LYS A 36 3.49 -1.64 20.63
C LYS A 36 2.46 -1.97 19.54
N PHE A 37 1.20 -1.62 19.80
CA PHE A 37 0.13 -1.80 18.82
C PHE A 37 0.50 -1.13 17.48
N PRO A 38 0.39 -1.83 16.34
CA PRO A 38 0.93 -1.36 15.06
C PRO A 38 -0.04 -0.41 14.35
N TYR A 39 -0.25 0.79 14.90
CA TYR A 39 -1.13 1.82 14.31
C TYR A 39 -0.75 2.17 12.86
N THR A 40 0.53 2.07 12.53
CA THR A 40 1.07 2.28 11.17
C THR A 40 0.43 1.34 10.15
N VAL A 41 0.15 0.09 10.52
CA VAL A 41 -0.50 -0.89 9.63
C VAL A 41 -1.90 -0.46 9.25
N ILE A 42 -2.67 0.07 10.21
CA ILE A 42 -4.03 0.57 9.96
C ILE A 42 -3.98 1.79 9.03
N ILE A 43 -3.11 2.74 9.34
CA ILE A 43 -2.96 3.97 8.55
C ILE A 43 -2.54 3.63 7.13
N VAL A 44 -1.53 2.78 6.94
CA VAL A 44 -1.07 2.36 5.61
C VAL A 44 -2.17 1.56 4.90
N GLY A 45 -2.90 0.71 5.61
CA GLY A 45 -4.00 -0.08 5.06
C GLY A 45 -5.08 0.78 4.39
N ILE A 46 -5.34 1.99 4.91
CA ILE A 46 -6.31 2.95 4.37
C ILE A 46 -5.64 3.91 3.37
N ALA A 47 -4.44 4.40 3.69
CA ALA A 47 -3.74 5.40 2.87
C ALA A 47 -3.30 4.83 1.51
N LEU A 48 -2.82 3.58 1.47
CA LEU A 48 -2.34 2.95 0.24
C LEU A 48 -3.42 2.86 -0.87
N PRO A 49 -4.63 2.34 -0.61
CA PRO A 49 -5.67 2.29 -1.63
C PRO A 49 -6.16 3.69 -2.03
N ALA A 50 -6.23 4.64 -1.08
CA ALA A 50 -6.60 6.02 -1.38
C ALA A 50 -5.56 6.70 -2.30
N MET A 51 -4.27 6.57 -1.98
CA MET A 51 -3.18 7.07 -2.81
C MET A 51 -3.19 6.45 -4.20
N ARG A 52 -3.41 5.13 -4.30
CA ARG A 52 -3.52 4.43 -5.59
C ARG A 52 -4.65 5.01 -6.44
N LYS A 53 -5.84 5.18 -5.87
CA LYS A 53 -7.00 5.75 -6.57
C LYS A 53 -6.70 7.17 -7.06
N ASN A 54 -6.22 8.03 -6.17
CA ASN A 54 -5.93 9.43 -6.48
C ASN A 54 -4.84 9.57 -7.55
N HIS A 55 -3.77 8.78 -7.46
CA HIS A 55 -2.68 8.83 -8.43
C HIS A 55 -3.12 8.35 -9.81
N LEU A 56 -3.84 7.22 -9.90
CA LEU A 56 -4.35 6.72 -11.18
C LEU A 56 -5.35 7.70 -11.81
N MET A 57 -6.22 8.32 -11.01
CA MET A 57 -7.15 9.35 -11.48
C MET A 57 -6.42 10.57 -12.06
N LYS A 58 -5.38 11.08 -11.37
CA LYS A 58 -4.54 12.17 -11.89
C LYS A 58 -3.86 11.80 -13.22
N LEU A 59 -3.37 10.57 -13.34
CA LEU A 59 -2.75 10.10 -14.58
C LEU A 59 -3.75 9.98 -15.74
N GLN A 60 -5.02 9.69 -15.45
CA GLN A 60 -6.09 9.69 -16.45
C GLN A 60 -6.48 11.11 -16.86
N GLN A 61 -6.62 12.02 -15.89
CA GLN A 61 -6.89 13.44 -16.16
C GLN A 61 -5.81 14.11 -17.00
N GLN A 62 -4.53 13.78 -16.76
CA GLN A 62 -3.41 14.32 -17.55
C GLN A 62 -3.31 13.75 -18.98
N ARG A 63 -4.05 12.68 -19.27
CA ARG A 63 -4.05 12.00 -20.57
C ARG A 63 -5.20 12.45 -21.48
N ASN A 64 -6.28 12.95 -20.89
CA ASN A 64 -7.42 13.57 -21.60
C ASN A 64 -7.16 15.06 -21.79
#